data_AF-A0A7W7H126-F1
#
_entry.id   AF-A0A7W7H126-F1
#
_cell.length_a   1.000
_cell.length_b   1.000
_cell.length_c   1.000
_cell.angle_alpha   90.00
_cell.angle_beta   90.00
_cell.angle_gamma   90.00
#
_symmetry.space_group_name_H-M   'P 1'
#
loop_
_entity.id
_entity.type
_entity.pdbx_description
1 polymer ?
#
loop_
_entity_poly.entity_id
_entity_poly.type
_entity_poly.pdbx_seq_one_letter_code
_entity_poly.pdbx_strand_id
1 'polypeptide(L)'
;MHALVRGVAVDALCGPQVSVAGTPLVGRTPSALEQWLIDRAETRPLETELVYMSAGVPGSESLGVTINVQRDGDRLLTRPVFYPTEALDDLSHWLPEDAWVIHD
;
A
#
# COMPACT_ATOMS: atom_id res chain seq x y z
N MET A 1 -25.82 -13.62 7.62
CA MET A 1 -25.00 -12.55 7.00
C MET A 1 -23.56 -13.05 6.98
N HIS A 2 -22.98 -13.29 5.81
CA HIS A 2 -21.56 -13.66 5.72
C HIS A 2 -20.74 -12.37 5.68
N ALA A 3 -19.80 -12.21 6.62
CA ALA A 3 -18.82 -11.13 6.54
C ALA A 3 -17.81 -11.48 5.44
N LEU A 4 -17.57 -10.54 4.53
CA LEU A 4 -16.54 -10.63 3.50
C LEU A 4 -15.37 -9.73 3.91
N VAL A 5 -14.15 -10.13 3.56
CA VAL A 5 -12.97 -9.27 3.72
C VAL A 5 -13.13 -8.06 2.80
N ARG A 6 -12.91 -6.86 3.35
CA ARG A 6 -12.99 -5.58 2.63
C ARG A 6 -11.62 -5.06 2.17
N GLY A 7 -10.56 -5.52 2.84
CA GLY A 7 -9.18 -5.20 2.54
C GLY A 7 -8.28 -5.70 3.67
N VAL A 8 -6.97 -5.47 3.52
CA VAL A 8 -5.95 -5.91 4.46
C VAL A 8 -4.93 -4.78 4.61
N ALA A 9 -4.87 -4.18 5.80
CA ALA A 9 -3.75 -3.33 6.19
C ALA A 9 -2.70 -4.21 6.87
N VAL A 10 -1.47 -4.22 6.33
CA VAL A 10 -0.36 -4.96 6.92
C VAL A 10 0.32 -4.08 7.98
N ASP A 11 0.82 -4.67 9.06
CA ASP A 11 1.65 -3.98 10.05
C ASP A 11 3.13 -4.09 9.64
N ALA A 12 3.89 -3.00 9.71
CA ALA A 12 5.29 -2.98 9.25
C ALA A 12 6.25 -3.73 10.17
N LEU A 13 5.92 -3.84 11.47
CA LEU A 13 6.81 -4.35 12.52
C LEU A 13 6.53 -5.80 12.87
N CYS A 14 5.27 -6.20 12.88
CA CYS A 14 4.83 -7.53 13.32
C CYS A 14 3.91 -8.25 12.32
N GLY A 15 3.57 -7.59 11.20
CA GLY A 15 2.76 -8.17 10.14
C GLY A 15 3.52 -9.19 9.27
N PRO A 16 2.78 -9.94 8.42
CA PRO A 16 3.41 -10.84 7.46
C PRO A 16 4.22 -10.06 6.41
N GLN A 17 5.30 -10.68 5.92
CA GLN A 17 6.02 -10.15 4.78
C GLN A 17 5.24 -10.42 3.48
N VAL A 18 5.07 -9.39 2.67
CA VAL A 18 4.45 -9.49 1.33
C VAL A 18 5.47 -9.05 0.29
N SER A 19 5.63 -9.83 -0.78
CA SER A 19 6.61 -9.56 -1.83
C SER A 19 6.03 -9.71 -3.22
N VAL A 20 6.44 -8.85 -4.15
CA VAL A 20 6.08 -8.90 -5.57
C VAL A 20 7.35 -8.99 -6.40
N ALA A 21 7.48 -10.02 -7.23
CA ALA A 21 8.67 -10.27 -8.05
C ALA A 21 9.98 -10.21 -7.22
N GLY A 22 9.96 -10.78 -6.02
CA GLY A 22 11.10 -10.79 -5.09
C GLY A 22 11.34 -9.48 -4.34
N THR A 23 10.57 -8.42 -4.59
CA THR A 23 10.67 -7.15 -3.87
C THR A 23 9.72 -7.13 -2.67
N PRO A 24 10.21 -6.97 -1.43
CA PRO A 24 9.35 -6.81 -0.26
C PRO A 24 8.58 -5.48 -0.32
N LEU A 25 7.32 -5.50 0.11
CA LEU A 25 6.49 -4.28 0.23
C LEU A 25 6.39 -3.78 1.67
N VAL A 26 6.72 -4.64 2.64
CA VAL A 26 6.60 -4.38 4.08
C VAL A 26 7.97 -4.00 4.65
N GLY A 27 8.02 -3.00 5.54
CA GLY A 27 9.23 -2.69 6.30
C GLY A 27 10.35 -1.99 5.51
N ARG A 28 10.08 -1.44 4.32
CA ARG A 28 11.09 -0.75 3.50
C ARG A 28 11.09 0.75 3.76
N THR A 29 12.17 1.42 3.34
CA THR A 29 12.19 2.88 3.24
C THR A 29 11.16 3.34 2.18
N PRO A 30 10.28 4.31 2.48
CA PRO A 30 9.24 4.75 1.56
C PRO A 30 9.76 5.15 0.18
N SER A 31 10.80 5.99 0.12
CA SER A 31 11.41 6.43 -1.15
C SER A 31 11.97 5.27 -1.98
N ALA A 32 12.51 4.24 -1.34
CA ALA A 32 13.05 3.07 -2.03
C ALA A 32 11.95 2.18 -2.63
N LEU A 33 10.77 2.13 -2.00
CA LEU A 33 9.63 1.39 -2.54
C LEU A 33 8.87 2.20 -3.58
N GLU A 34 8.77 3.52 -3.41
CA GLU A 34 8.22 4.42 -4.43
C GLU A 34 9.04 4.38 -5.72
N GLN A 35 10.38 4.48 -5.64
CA GLN A 35 11.23 4.34 -6.82
C GLN A 35 11.01 2.99 -7.51
N TRP A 36 10.87 1.91 -6.73
CA TRP A 36 10.57 0.61 -7.30
C TRP A 36 9.21 0.57 -8.01
N LEU A 37 8.18 1.25 -7.49
CA LEU A 37 6.88 1.38 -8.18
C LEU A 37 7.00 2.15 -9.49
N ILE A 38 7.82 3.21 -9.52
CA ILE A 38 8.12 3.98 -10.74
C ILE A 38 8.79 3.07 -11.78
N ASP A 39 9.90 2.40 -11.41
CA ASP A 39 10.62 1.48 -12.30
C ASP A 39 9.71 0.35 -12.80
N ARG A 40 8.83 -0.13 -11.91
CA ARG A 40 7.84 -1.17 -12.19
C ARG A 40 6.80 -0.69 -13.22
N ALA A 41 6.37 0.57 -13.17
CA ALA A 41 5.40 1.15 -14.09
C ALA A 41 6.00 1.42 -15.47
N GLU A 42 7.27 1.83 -15.55
CA GLU A 42 7.98 2.09 -16.82
C GLU A 42 8.10 0.85 -17.72
N THR A 43 8.02 -0.35 -17.13
CA THR A 43 8.20 -1.63 -17.84
C THR A 43 6.89 -2.34 -18.22
N ARG A 44 5.73 -1.69 -18.03
CA ARG A 44 4.41 -2.29 -18.29
C ARG A 44 3.49 -1.39 -19.13
N PRO A 45 2.41 -1.95 -19.71
CA PRO A 45 1.42 -1.17 -20.47
C PRO A 45 0.89 0.01 -19.64
N LEU A 46 0.73 1.16 -20.29
CA LEU A 46 0.45 2.44 -19.63
C LEU A 46 -0.89 2.47 -18.85
N GLU A 47 -0.88 3.34 -17.83
CA GLU A 47 -1.99 3.93 -17.06
C GLU A 47 -2.49 3.25 -15.78
N THR A 48 -2.10 1.99 -15.46
CA THR A 48 -2.67 1.29 -14.27
C THR A 48 -1.64 0.88 -13.20
N GLU A 49 -0.35 1.22 -13.38
CA GLU A 49 0.70 0.70 -12.49
C GLU A 49 1.08 1.61 -11.33
N LEU A 50 1.10 2.93 -11.53
CA LEU A 50 1.44 3.91 -10.50
C LEU A 50 0.32 4.94 -10.39
N VAL A 51 -0.27 5.01 -9.20
CA VAL A 51 -1.26 6.01 -8.82
C VAL A 51 -0.83 6.73 -7.57
N TYR A 52 -1.33 7.94 -7.41
CA TYR A 52 -1.14 8.73 -6.20
C TYR A 52 -2.50 9.01 -5.58
N MET A 53 -2.69 8.49 -4.38
CA MET A 53 -3.87 8.78 -3.57
C MET A 53 -3.78 10.21 -3.02
N SER A 54 -4.84 10.65 -2.32
CA SER A 54 -4.83 11.91 -1.58
C SER A 54 -3.59 12.02 -0.67
N ALA A 55 -3.04 13.22 -0.53
CA ALA A 55 -1.77 13.49 0.15
C ALA A 55 -0.50 12.87 -0.49
N GLY A 56 -0.59 12.37 -1.73
CA GLY A 56 0.58 11.91 -2.48
C GLY A 56 1.08 10.53 -2.08
N VAL A 57 0.22 9.70 -1.48
CA VAL A 57 0.59 8.32 -1.10
C VAL A 57 0.63 7.45 -2.37
N PRO A 58 1.77 6.82 -2.71
CA PRO A 58 1.88 6.03 -3.93
C PRO A 58 1.16 4.69 -3.79
N GLY A 59 0.62 4.20 -4.90
CA GLY A 59 -0.06 2.92 -5.01
C GLY A 59 0.07 2.30 -6.39
N SER A 60 -0.48 1.11 -6.55
CA SER A 60 -0.52 0.37 -7.82
C SER A 60 -1.87 -0.28 -8.00
N GLU A 61 -2.61 0.11 -9.04
CA GLU A 61 -3.95 -0.43 -9.29
C GLU A 61 -3.88 -1.90 -9.70
N SER A 62 -2.91 -2.27 -10.54
CA SER A 62 -2.72 -3.65 -10.98
C SER A 62 -2.37 -4.62 -9.84
N LEU A 63 -1.81 -4.11 -8.74
CA LEU A 63 -1.54 -4.87 -7.52
C LEU A 63 -2.65 -4.69 -6.45
N GLY A 64 -3.59 -3.77 -6.66
CA GLY A 64 -4.64 -3.45 -5.68
C GLY A 64 -4.08 -2.98 -4.34
N VAL A 65 -3.05 -2.12 -4.35
CA VAL A 65 -2.30 -1.74 -3.15
C VAL A 65 -2.01 -0.25 -3.08
N THR A 66 -2.17 0.34 -1.89
CA THR A 66 -1.57 1.62 -1.50
C THR A 66 -0.40 1.37 -0.56
N ILE A 67 0.72 2.07 -0.78
CA ILE A 67 1.90 1.99 0.09
C ILE A 67 1.79 3.05 1.18
N ASN A 68 1.13 2.69 2.28
CA ASN A 68 1.10 3.53 3.47
C ASN A 68 2.40 3.35 4.28
N VAL A 69 2.55 4.07 5.38
CA VAL A 69 3.71 4.03 6.27
C VAL A 69 3.31 3.87 7.73
N GLN A 70 4.19 3.26 8.51
CA GLN A 70 4.16 3.20 9.97
C GLN A 70 5.47 3.76 10.52
N ARG A 71 5.38 4.40 11.69
CA ARG A 71 6.53 4.98 12.36
C ARG A 71 7.22 3.92 13.21
N ASP A 72 8.55 3.93 13.19
CA ASP A 72 9.40 3.15 14.09
C ASP A 72 10.45 4.11 14.65
N GLY A 73 10.11 4.77 15.75
CA GLY A 73 10.90 5.87 16.32
C GLY A 73 11.08 7.02 15.32
N ASP A 74 12.32 7.22 14.86
CA ASP A 74 12.69 8.28 13.91
C ASP A 74 12.57 7.85 12.44
N ARG A 75 12.13 6.61 12.17
CA ARG A 75 12.01 6.04 10.82
C ARG A 75 10.55 5.90 10.41
N LEU A 76 10.33 5.95 9.10
CA LEU A 76 9.09 5.50 8.48
C LEU A 76 9.39 4.21 7.71
N LEU A 77 8.52 3.23 7.88
CA LEU A 77 8.57 1.92 7.25
C LEU A 77 7.31 1.71 6.42
N THR A 78 7.45 1.13 5.23
CA THR A 78 6.31 0.87 4.37
C THR A 78 5.39 -0.19 4.96
N ARG A 79 4.09 0.06 4.89
CA ARG A 79 3.02 -0.88 5.24
C ARG A 79 1.96 -0.90 4.14
N PRO A 80 1.88 -1.96 3.34
CA PRO A 80 0.91 -2.02 2.25
C PRO A 80 -0.52 -2.18 2.79
N VAL A 81 -1.44 -1.48 2.15
CA VAL A 81 -2.88 -1.64 2.33
C VAL A 81 -3.46 -2.19 1.04
N PHE A 82 -3.97 -3.42 1.09
CA PHE A 82 -4.59 -4.11 -0.03
C PHE A 82 -6.11 -3.97 0.02
N TYR A 83 -6.72 -3.78 -1.14
CA TYR A 83 -8.16 -3.61 -1.27
C TYR A 83 -8.62 -4.03 -2.68
N PRO A 84 -9.90 -4.40 -2.83
CA PRO A 84 -10.45 -4.75 -4.13
C PRO A 84 -10.59 -3.49 -4.99
N THR A 85 -10.55 -3.63 -6.33
CA THR A 85 -10.57 -2.50 -7.27
C THR A 85 -11.80 -1.61 -7.09
N GLU A 86 -12.95 -2.17 -6.70
CA GLU A 86 -14.18 -1.42 -6.47
C GLU A 86 -14.10 -0.46 -5.26
N ALA A 87 -13.07 -0.60 -4.42
CA ALA A 87 -12.84 0.28 -3.27
C ALA A 87 -12.01 1.53 -3.62
N LEU A 88 -11.35 1.58 -4.77
CA LEU A 88 -10.34 2.60 -5.10
C LEU A 88 -10.87 4.03 -4.98
N ASP A 89 -12.10 4.26 -5.42
CA ASP A 89 -12.74 5.59 -5.41
C ASP A 89 -13.30 5.98 -4.03
N ASP A 90 -13.31 5.07 -3.05
CA ASP A 90 -14.00 5.30 -1.77
C ASP A 90 -13.35 4.58 -0.57
N LEU A 91 -12.02 4.52 -0.55
CA LEU A 91 -11.26 3.71 0.41
C LEU A 91 -11.55 3.99 1.89
N SER A 92 -11.89 5.23 2.24
CA SER A 92 -12.23 5.62 3.61
C SER A 92 -13.55 5.03 4.13
N HIS A 93 -14.48 4.69 3.23
CA HIS A 93 -15.71 3.98 3.60
C HIS A 93 -15.51 2.46 3.62
N TRP A 94 -14.49 1.95 2.94
CA TRP A 94 -14.19 0.51 2.88
C TRP A 94 -13.31 0.00 4.02
N LEU A 95 -12.36 0.83 4.47
CA LEU A 95 -11.42 0.49 5.53
C LEU A 95 -11.46 1.53 6.66
N PRO A 96 -11.36 1.08 7.92
CA PRO A 96 -11.38 1.98 9.07
C PRO A 96 -10.19 2.95 9.04
N GLU A 97 -10.34 4.06 9.75
CA GLU A 97 -9.31 5.12 9.84
C GLU A 97 -7.92 4.59 10.24
N ASP A 98 -7.86 3.61 11.14
CA ASP A 98 -6.60 2.98 11.60
C ASP A 98 -5.81 2.28 10.48
N ALA A 99 -6.45 1.93 9.36
CA ALA A 99 -5.75 1.43 8.18
C ALA A 99 -4.90 2.51 7.49
N TRP A 100 -5.23 3.78 7.72
CA TRP A 100 -4.68 4.93 7.01
C TRP A 100 -3.80 5.82 7.89
N VAL A 101 -4.08 5.89 9.19
CA VAL A 101 -3.31 6.70 10.13
C VAL A 101 -1.89 6.15 10.29
N ILE A 102 -0.92 7.07 10.30
CA ILE A 102 0.46 6.76 10.69
C ILE A 102 0.48 6.63 12.21
N HIS A 103 0.66 5.40 12.69
CA HIS A 103 0.84 5.09 14.10
C HIS A 103 2.28 4.61 14.37
N ASP A 104 2.62 4.54 15.65
CA ASP A 104 3.83 3.87 16.15
C ASP A 104 3.64 2.34 16.18
#